data_AF-A0A7W5TC47-F1
#
_entry.id   AF-A0A7W5TC47-F1
#
_cell.length_a   1.000
_cell.length_b   1.000
_cell.length_c   1.000
_cell.angle_alpha   90.00
_cell.angle_beta   90.00
_cell.angle_gamma   90.00
#
_symmetry.space_group_name_H-M   'P 1'
#
loop_
_entity.id
_entity.type
_entity.pdbx_description
1 polymer ?
#
loop_
_entity_poly.entity_id
_entity_poly.type
_entity_poly.pdbx_seq_one_letter_code
_entity_poly.pdbx_strand_id
1 'polypeptide(L)'
;MVYNLALDENRRRRQQMNNYRSIDQVQEITAPIPTVLDQLVAAETLRDVLASLEALPKRTNDAFIRHRLNGVPQKDIAAELGVSRTLVNFMIKAAEEHCHLAMAEPLLRPDHAHRQVVSVSPRAAPAANRSTAIPALPGQRRNEPSARSRRTG
;
A
#
# COMPACT_ATOMS: atom_id res chain seq x y z
N MET A 1 -24.86 36.85 3.76
CA MET A 1 -23.85 35.78 3.94
C MET A 1 -24.40 34.74 4.94
N VAL A 2 -25.34 33.87 4.50
CA VAL A 2 -26.04 32.90 5.39
C VAL A 2 -26.16 31.50 4.74
N TYR A 3 -26.07 31.43 3.41
CA TYR A 3 -26.12 30.19 2.63
C TYR A 3 -24.90 29.27 2.86
N ASN A 4 -23.71 29.85 3.02
CA ASN A 4 -22.48 29.09 3.26
C ASN A 4 -22.52 28.37 4.61
N LEU A 5 -23.12 28.98 5.64
CA LEU A 5 -23.24 28.38 6.96
C LEU A 5 -24.14 27.13 6.94
N ALA A 6 -25.28 27.21 6.25
CA ALA A 6 -26.17 26.06 6.08
C ALA A 6 -25.50 24.92 5.28
N LEU A 7 -24.70 25.25 4.26
CA LEU A 7 -23.91 24.27 3.51
C LEU A 7 -22.80 23.64 4.34
N ASP A 8 -22.11 24.44 5.15
CA ASP A 8 -21.02 24.00 6.03
C ASP A 8 -21.55 23.09 7.14
N GLU A 9 -22.70 23.38 7.72
CA GLU A 9 -23.37 22.52 8.69
C GLU A 9 -23.82 21.19 8.06
N ASN A 10 -24.36 21.23 6.84
CA ASN A 10 -24.75 20.02 6.12
C ASN A 10 -23.54 19.13 5.79
N ARG A 11 -22.42 19.74 5.40
CA ARG A 11 -21.13 19.04 5.23
C ARG A 11 -20.63 18.42 6.52
N ARG A 12 -20.64 19.17 7.63
CA ARG A 12 -20.21 18.68 8.95
C ARG A 12 -21.08 17.52 9.43
N ARG A 13 -22.41 17.62 9.29
CA ARG A 13 -23.35 16.55 9.65
C ARG A 13 -23.14 15.28 8.83
N ARG A 14 -22.93 15.40 7.52
CA ARG A 14 -22.61 14.25 6.65
C ARG A 14 -21.31 13.55 7.05
N GLN A 15 -20.27 14.33 7.37
CA GLN A 15 -18.99 13.77 7.85
C GLN A 15 -19.16 13.07 9.20
N GLN A 16 -19.89 13.67 10.15
CA GLN A 16 -20.18 13.04 11.44
C GLN A 16 -20.97 11.74 11.27
N MET A 17 -22.02 11.73 10.46
CA MET A 17 -22.81 10.51 10.18
C MET A 17 -21.96 9.39 9.56
N ASN A 18 -21.01 9.73 8.69
CA ASN A 18 -20.11 8.74 8.10
C ASN A 18 -19.12 8.17 9.13
N ASN A 19 -18.68 9.00 10.09
CA ASN A 19 -17.73 8.60 11.14
C ASN A 19 -18.40 7.79 12.27
N TYR A 20 -19.70 7.98 12.52
CA TYR A 20 -20.47 7.30 13.57
C TYR A 20 -21.19 6.03 13.09
N ARG A 21 -20.73 5.41 12.01
CA ARG A 21 -21.25 4.09 11.61
C ARG A 21 -20.79 3.07 12.66
N SER A 22 -21.74 2.46 13.38
CA SER A 22 -21.44 1.51 14.44
C SER A 22 -20.65 0.32 13.89
N ILE A 23 -19.69 -0.17 14.67
CA ILE A 23 -18.85 -1.33 14.31
C ILE A 23 -19.73 -2.56 13.98
N ASP A 24 -20.89 -2.70 14.64
CA ASP A 24 -21.87 -3.75 14.39
C ASP A 24 -22.56 -3.68 13.00
N GLN A 25 -22.50 -2.53 12.32
CA GLN A 25 -22.99 -2.34 10.94
C GLN A 25 -21.86 -2.41 9.91
N VAL A 26 -20.61 -2.58 10.34
CA VAL A 26 -19.49 -2.84 9.45
C VAL A 26 -19.52 -4.31 9.11
N GLN A 27 -20.27 -4.66 8.06
CA GLN A 27 -20.07 -5.93 7.37
C GLN A 27 -18.56 -6.08 7.12
N GLU A 28 -17.93 -7.17 7.57
CA GLU A 28 -16.52 -7.46 7.25
C GLU A 28 -16.36 -7.42 5.73
N ILE A 29 -15.80 -6.32 5.23
CA ILE A 29 -15.44 -6.19 3.82
C ILE A 29 -14.16 -7.01 3.65
N THR A 30 -14.31 -8.33 3.56
CA THR A 30 -13.21 -9.20 3.16
C THR A 30 -12.90 -8.87 1.70
N ALA A 31 -11.72 -8.31 1.44
CA ALA A 31 -11.27 -8.08 0.08
C ALA A 31 -11.15 -9.44 -0.64
N PRO A 32 -11.72 -9.60 -1.85
CA PRO A 32 -11.57 -10.83 -2.61
C PRO A 32 -10.08 -11.08 -2.90
N ILE A 33 -9.63 -12.31 -2.68
CA ILE A 33 -8.26 -12.71 -3.03
C ILE A 33 -8.17 -12.77 -4.56
N PRO A 34 -7.29 -11.97 -5.20
CA PRO A 34 -7.19 -11.95 -6.65
C PRO A 34 -6.61 -13.25 -7.19
N THR A 35 -7.19 -13.75 -8.27
CA THR A 35 -6.70 -14.94 -8.99
C THR A 35 -5.35 -14.64 -9.66
N VAL A 36 -4.58 -15.67 -10.01
CA VAL A 36 -3.32 -15.51 -10.77
C VAL A 36 -3.54 -14.75 -12.09
N LEU A 37 -4.65 -15.01 -12.79
CA LEU A 37 -5.01 -14.28 -14.01
C LEU A 37 -5.28 -12.79 -13.72
N ASP A 38 -6.02 -12.49 -12.65
CA ASP A 38 -6.30 -11.11 -12.23
C ASP A 38 -5.01 -10.35 -11.91
N GLN A 39 -4.07 -11.01 -11.23
CA GLN A 39 -2.76 -10.44 -10.94
C GLN A 39 -1.94 -10.17 -12.21
N LEU A 40 -2.01 -11.06 -13.20
CA LEU A 40 -1.30 -10.89 -14.47
C LEU A 40 -1.88 -9.73 -15.29
N VAL A 41 -3.20 -9.63 -15.37
CA VAL A 41 -3.90 -8.50 -16.02
C VAL A 41 -3.58 -7.18 -15.30
N ALA A 42 -3.62 -7.17 -13.96
CA ALA A 42 -3.25 -6.00 -13.17
C ALA A 42 -1.78 -5.58 -13.40
N ALA A 43 -0.86 -6.54 -13.48
CA ALA A 43 0.53 -6.25 -13.76
C ALA A 43 0.75 -5.71 -15.18
N GLU A 44 0.01 -6.22 -16.17
CA GLU A 44 0.10 -5.75 -17.56
C GLU A 44 -0.45 -4.33 -17.71
N THR A 45 -1.67 -4.09 -17.20
CA THR A 45 -2.28 -2.76 -17.18
C THR A 45 -1.41 -1.72 -16.46
N LEU A 46 -0.74 -2.11 -15.36
CA LEU A 46 0.21 -1.23 -14.67
C LEU A 46 1.42 -0.88 -15.54
N ARG A 47 1.95 -1.83 -16.33
CA ARG A 47 3.05 -1.55 -17.27
C ARG A 47 2.64 -0.54 -18.34
N ASP A 48 1.43 -0.68 -18.89
CA ASP A 48 0.91 0.23 -19.91
C ASP A 48 0.75 1.65 -19.36
N VAL A 49 0.27 1.77 -18.12
CA VAL A 49 0.19 3.06 -17.42
C VAL A 49 1.57 3.66 -17.17
N LEU A 50 2.56 2.86 -16.77
CA LEU A 50 3.93 3.36 -16.59
C LEU A 50 4.54 3.84 -17.92
N ALA A 51 4.36 3.08 -18.99
CA ALA A 51 4.85 3.46 -20.32
C ALA A 51 4.21 4.77 -20.81
N SER A 52 2.91 4.94 -20.61
CA SER A 52 2.22 6.21 -20.96
C SER A 52 2.74 7.38 -20.13
N LEU A 53 2.97 7.19 -18.82
CA LEU A 53 3.57 8.23 -17.98
C LEU A 53 4.99 8.60 -18.45
N GLU A 54 5.80 7.64 -18.88
CA GLU A 54 7.16 7.89 -19.41
C GLU A 54 7.15 8.66 -20.74
N ALA A 55 6.09 8.53 -21.54
CA ALA A 55 5.92 9.28 -22.79
C ALA A 55 5.58 10.77 -22.56
N LEU A 56 5.09 11.14 -21.37
CA LEU A 56 4.78 12.53 -21.03
C LEU A 56 6.06 13.37 -20.82
N PRO A 57 5.96 14.72 -20.97
CA PRO A 57 7.05 15.59 -20.60
C PRO A 57 7.47 15.37 -19.14
N LYS A 58 8.79 15.25 -18.89
CA LYS A 58 9.36 14.97 -17.55
C LYS A 58 8.77 15.87 -16.46
N ARG A 59 8.59 17.15 -16.76
CA ARG A 59 8.02 18.13 -15.83
C ARG A 59 6.58 17.80 -15.42
N THR A 60 5.75 17.32 -16.36
CA THR A 60 4.36 16.90 -16.13
C THR A 60 4.31 15.61 -15.34
N ASN A 61 5.15 14.63 -15.70
CA ASN A 61 5.30 13.37 -14.98
C ASN A 61 5.70 13.62 -13.51
N ASP A 62 6.74 14.42 -13.26
CA ASP A 62 7.20 14.74 -11.90
C ASP A 62 6.13 15.42 -11.05
N ALA A 63 5.37 16.35 -11.62
CA ALA A 63 4.30 17.05 -10.91
C ALA A 63 3.16 16.08 -10.56
N PHE A 64 2.82 15.18 -11.50
CA PHE A 64 1.81 14.15 -11.28
C PHE A 64 2.23 13.17 -10.18
N ILE A 65 3.44 12.62 -10.25
CA ILE A 65 3.99 11.69 -9.23
C ILE A 65 3.99 12.36 -7.85
N ARG A 66 4.55 13.57 -7.74
CA ARG A 66 4.60 14.30 -6.46
C ARG A 66 3.22 14.52 -5.86
N HIS A 67 2.24 14.88 -6.69
CA HIS A 67 0.90 15.13 -6.20
C HIS A 67 0.14 13.84 -5.84
N ARG A 68 0.11 12.86 -6.75
CA ARG A 68 -0.75 11.67 -6.63
C ARG A 68 -0.14 10.56 -5.79
N LEU A 69 1.18 10.35 -5.86
CA LEU A 69 1.86 9.29 -5.10
C LEU A 69 2.40 9.81 -3.77
N ASN A 70 2.98 11.01 -3.76
CA ASN A 70 3.62 11.55 -2.56
C ASN A 70 2.69 12.47 -1.74
N GLY A 71 1.49 12.78 -2.26
CA GLY A 71 0.51 13.62 -1.57
C GLY A 71 0.89 15.09 -1.45
N VAL A 72 1.90 15.57 -2.19
CA VAL A 72 2.35 16.96 -2.13
C VAL A 72 1.24 17.87 -2.68
N PRO A 73 0.82 18.92 -1.97
CA PRO A 73 -0.24 19.79 -2.47
C PRO A 73 0.24 20.62 -3.67
N GLN A 74 -0.64 20.84 -4.64
CA GLN A 74 -0.32 21.53 -5.90
C GLN A 74 0.25 22.94 -5.70
N LYS A 75 -0.12 23.61 -4.61
CA LYS A 75 0.40 24.94 -4.25
C LYS A 75 1.91 24.94 -3.99
N ASP A 76 2.42 23.87 -3.40
CA ASP A 76 3.83 23.78 -3.00
C ASP A 76 4.65 23.32 -4.22
N ILE A 77 4.11 22.40 -5.04
CA ILE A 77 4.66 22.03 -6.35
C ILE A 77 4.78 23.26 -7.28
N ALA A 78 3.75 24.10 -7.30
CA ALA A 78 3.73 25.32 -8.11
C ALA A 78 4.82 26.31 -7.67
N ALA A 79 5.00 26.47 -6.36
CA ALA A 79 6.05 27.33 -5.79
C ALA A 79 7.46 26.81 -6.13
N GLU A 80 7.70 25.51 -5.97
CA GLU A 80 8.98 24.87 -6.32
C GLU A 80 9.31 24.97 -7.80
N LEU A 81 8.31 24.80 -8.67
CA LEU A 81 8.47 24.85 -10.13
C LEU A 81 8.44 26.28 -10.69
N GLY A 82 8.18 27.31 -9.87
CA GLY A 82 8.06 28.70 -10.31
C GLY A 82 6.92 28.95 -11.30
N VAL A 83 5.80 28.23 -11.17
CA VAL A 83 4.65 28.32 -12.07
C VAL A 83 3.35 28.58 -11.32
N SER A 84 2.27 28.89 -12.04
CA SER A 84 0.96 29.06 -11.44
C SER A 84 0.36 27.72 -10.99
N ARG A 85 -0.46 27.77 -9.93
CA ARG A 85 -1.23 26.60 -9.48
C ARG A 85 -2.15 26.05 -10.57
N THR A 86 -2.69 26.94 -11.41
CA THR A 86 -3.53 26.58 -12.55
C THR A 86 -2.77 25.74 -13.57
N LEU A 87 -1.50 26.09 -13.87
CA LEU A 87 -0.69 25.29 -14.78
C LEU A 87 -0.40 23.90 -14.20
N VAL A 88 -0.08 23.79 -12.90
CA VAL A 88 0.12 22.49 -12.24
C VAL A 88 -1.15 21.64 -12.30
N ASN A 89 -2.32 22.24 -12.09
CA ASN A 89 -3.60 21.55 -12.25
C ASN A 89 -3.81 21.03 -13.68
N PHE A 90 -3.46 21.82 -14.72
CA PHE A 90 -3.51 21.35 -16.10
C PHE A 90 -2.52 20.22 -16.37
N MET A 91 -1.30 20.29 -15.83
CA MET A 91 -0.32 19.21 -15.94
C MET A 91 -0.84 17.91 -15.34
N ILE A 92 -1.44 17.98 -14.16
CA ILE A 92 -2.02 16.81 -13.47
C ILE A 92 -3.18 16.22 -14.28
N LYS A 93 -4.11 17.06 -14.76
CA LYS A 93 -5.23 16.59 -15.59
C LYS A 93 -4.76 15.95 -16.90
N ALA A 94 -3.78 16.55 -17.57
CA ALA A 94 -3.23 15.99 -18.80
C ALA A 94 -2.58 14.61 -18.55
N ALA A 95 -1.90 14.44 -17.41
CA ALA A 95 -1.35 13.14 -17.03
C ALA A 95 -2.45 12.11 -16.72
N GLU A 96 -3.51 12.50 -16.00
CA GLU A 96 -4.65 11.64 -15.69
C GLU A 96 -5.38 11.18 -16.95
N GLU A 97 -5.65 12.10 -17.88
CA GLU A 97 -6.26 11.79 -19.17
C GLU A 97 -5.40 10.81 -19.97
N HIS A 98 -4.07 11.00 -19.96
CA HIS A 98 -3.16 10.11 -20.66
C HIS A 98 -3.13 8.69 -20.06
N CYS A 99 -3.12 8.56 -18.74
CA CYS A 99 -3.24 7.27 -18.06
C CYS A 99 -4.59 6.59 -18.33
N HIS A 100 -5.67 7.37 -18.36
CA HIS A 100 -7.00 6.84 -18.66
C HIS A 100 -7.08 6.28 -20.08
N LEU A 101 -6.53 6.97 -21.06
CA LEU A 101 -6.47 6.48 -22.44
C LEU A 101 -5.64 5.19 -22.54
N ALA A 102 -4.51 5.11 -21.84
CA ALA A 102 -3.68 3.91 -21.81
C ALA A 102 -4.41 2.69 -21.21
N MET A 103 -5.27 2.90 -20.21
CA MET A 103 -6.10 1.82 -19.65
C MET A 103 -7.31 1.48 -20.54
N ALA A 104 -7.86 2.45 -21.27
CA ALA A 104 -9.07 2.30 -22.08
C ALA A 104 -8.80 1.69 -23.45
N GLU A 105 -7.56 1.71 -23.93
CA GLU A 105 -7.19 1.21 -25.26
C GLU A 105 -6.33 -0.08 -25.21
N PRO A 106 -6.82 -1.21 -24.65
CA PRO A 106 -6.09 -2.47 -24.63
C PRO A 106 -6.12 -3.25 -25.95
N LEU A 107 -6.77 -2.76 -27.01
CA LEU A 107 -7.14 -3.55 -28.21
C LEU A 107 -6.30 -3.32 -29.48
N LEU A 108 -5.30 -2.45 -29.48
CA LEU A 108 -4.38 -2.29 -30.62
C LEU A 108 -2.92 -2.37 -30.14
N ARG A 109 -2.46 -3.58 -29.82
CA ARG A 109 -1.05 -3.81 -29.44
C ARG A 109 -0.15 -3.87 -30.69
N PRO A 110 0.81 -2.95 -30.87
CA PRO A 110 2.05 -3.31 -31.54
C PRO A 110 2.84 -4.19 -30.58
N ASP A 111 3.29 -5.36 -31.06
CA ASP A 111 4.06 -6.33 -30.29
C ASP A 111 5.22 -5.64 -29.54
N HIS A 112 5.12 -5.58 -28.20
CA HIS A 112 6.21 -5.16 -27.35
C HIS A 112 7.28 -6.26 -27.35
N ALA A 113 8.11 -6.26 -28.39
CA ALA A 113 9.33 -7.07 -28.54
C ALA A 113 10.42 -6.75 -27.49
N HIS A 114 10.08 -6.08 -26.39
CA HIS A 114 10.96 -5.83 -25.26
C HIS A 114 10.39 -6.54 -24.04
N ARG A 115 10.57 -7.86 -24.05
CA ARG A 115 10.56 -8.72 -22.87
C ARG A 115 11.66 -8.26 -21.91
N GLN A 116 11.47 -7.15 -21.20
CA GLN A 116 12.22 -6.87 -20.00
C GLN A 116 11.71 -7.83 -18.93
N VAL A 117 12.44 -8.93 -18.81
CA VAL A 117 12.39 -9.84 -17.68
C VAL A 117 12.73 -9.00 -16.44
N VAL A 118 11.70 -8.49 -15.77
CA VAL A 118 11.85 -8.06 -14.38
C VAL A 118 12.21 -9.32 -13.61
N SER A 119 13.50 -9.47 -13.30
CA SER A 119 14.03 -10.51 -12.44
C SER A 119 13.46 -10.30 -11.04
N VAL A 120 12.29 -10.87 -10.79
CA VAL A 120 11.83 -11.09 -9.42
C VAL A 120 12.78 -12.11 -8.84
N SER A 121 13.83 -11.62 -8.16
CA SER A 121 14.62 -12.47 -7.26
C SER A 121 13.64 -13.12 -6.29
N PRO A 122 13.62 -14.46 -6.17
CA PRO A 122 12.71 -15.10 -5.25
C PRO A 122 13.02 -14.57 -3.85
N ARG A 123 11.98 -14.03 -3.21
CA ARG A 123 12.01 -13.55 -1.83
C ARG A 123 12.49 -14.73 -0.97
N ALA A 124 13.76 -14.70 -0.58
CA ALA A 124 14.34 -15.72 0.28
C ALA A 124 13.50 -15.78 1.56
N ALA A 125 12.93 -16.96 1.84
CA ALA A 125 12.30 -17.24 3.12
C ALA A 125 13.32 -16.97 4.23
N PRO A 126 12.93 -16.34 5.36
CA PRO A 126 13.86 -16.13 6.46
C PRO A 126 14.28 -17.51 6.98
N ALA A 127 15.58 -17.77 6.93
CA ALA A 127 16.19 -18.97 7.47
C ALA A 127 15.79 -19.11 8.95
N ALA A 128 15.17 -20.24 9.29
CA ALA A 128 14.88 -20.62 10.65
C ALA A 128 16.21 -20.78 11.41
N ASN A 129 16.59 -19.77 12.19
CA ASN A 129 17.69 -19.86 13.16
C ASN A 129 17.31 -20.87 14.25
N ARG A 130 17.75 -22.12 14.08
CA ARG A 130 17.96 -23.04 15.19
C ARG A 130 19.20 -22.59 15.94
N SER A 131 19.03 -21.85 17.03
CA SER A 131 19.89 -21.92 18.24
C SER A 131 19.57 -20.75 19.16
N THR A 132 18.83 -21.01 20.25
CA THR A 132 19.18 -20.40 21.53
C THR A 132 18.83 -21.40 22.62
N ALA A 133 19.85 -21.77 23.38
CA ALA A 133 19.81 -22.70 24.48
C ALA A 133 18.80 -22.26 25.55
N ILE A 134 18.05 -23.23 26.06
CA ILE A 134 17.23 -23.11 27.26
C ILE A 134 18.17 -22.81 28.44
N PRO A 135 17.97 -21.76 29.25
CA PRO A 135 18.80 -21.53 30.43
C PRO A 135 18.52 -22.62 31.47
N ALA A 136 19.56 -23.33 31.91
CA ALA A 136 19.48 -24.29 33.00
C ALA A 136 19.13 -23.57 34.32
N LEU A 137 18.04 -23.98 34.96
CA LEU A 137 17.63 -23.53 36.30
C LEU A 137 18.66 -24.01 37.35
N PRO A 138 19.07 -23.17 38.32
CA PRO A 138 19.99 -23.57 39.38
C PRO A 138 19.36 -24.60 40.32
N GLY A 139 20.14 -25.63 40.65
CA GLY A 139 19.71 -26.82 41.37
C GLY A 139 19.06 -26.55 42.73
N GLN A 140 17.89 -27.16 42.94
CA GLN A 140 17.39 -27.45 44.27
C GLN A 140 17.85 -28.84 44.68
N ARG A 141 18.77 -28.88 45.66
CA ARG A 141 19.13 -30.10 46.39
C ARG A 141 17.85 -30.66 47.02
N ARG A 142 17.39 -31.82 46.54
CA ARG A 142 16.40 -32.60 47.28
C ARG A 142 17.14 -33.42 48.34
N ASN A 143 16.79 -33.14 49.58
CA ASN A 143 17.21 -33.89 50.76
C ASN A 143 16.85 -35.38 50.61
N GLU A 144 17.85 -36.23 50.83
CA GLU A 144 17.73 -37.66 51.08
C GLU A 144 16.89 -37.91 52.35
N PRO A 145 15.82 -38.72 52.32
CA PRO A 145 15.22 -39.21 53.55
C PRO A 145 15.96 -40.44 54.06
N SER A 146 16.68 -40.23 55.15
CA SER A 146 17.14 -41.24 56.10
C SER A 146 15.98 -42.19 56.50
N ALA A 147 16.12 -43.48 56.18
CA ALA A 147 15.27 -44.55 56.74
C ALA A 147 16.09 -45.81 57.05
N ARG A 148 16.72 -45.76 58.23
CA ARG A 148 16.63 -46.77 59.31
C ARG A 148 16.52 -48.25 58.90
N SER A 149 17.67 -48.93 58.97
CA SER A 149 17.91 -50.13 59.80
C SER A 149 16.67 -50.98 60.12
N ARG A 150 16.53 -52.14 59.47
CA ARG A 150 15.88 -53.30 60.07
C ARG A 150 16.90 -54.41 60.29
N ARG A 151 17.00 -54.76 61.56
CA ARG A 151 17.71 -55.86 62.18
C ARG A 151 16.69 -56.98 62.41
N THR A 152 17.11 -58.22 62.18
CA THR A 152 16.69 -59.55 62.73
C THR A 152 16.87 -60.56 61.60
N GLY A 153 17.63 -61.65 61.75
CA GLY A 153 17.64 -62.52 62.92
C GLY A 153 16.54 -63.54 62.72
#